data_AF-A0A8D9UGE4-F1
#
_entry.id   AF-A0A8D9UGE4-F1
#
_cell.length_a   1.000
_cell.length_b   1.000
_cell.length_c   1.000
_cell.angle_alpha   90.00
_cell.angle_beta   90.00
_cell.angle_gamma   90.00
#
_symmetry.space_group_name_H-M   'P 1'
#
loop_
_entity.id
_entity.type
_entity.pdbx_description
1 polymer ?
#
loop_
_entity_poly.entity_id
_entity_poly.type
_entity_poly.pdbx_seq_one_letter_code
_entity_poly.pdbx_strand_id
1 'polypeptide(L)'
;MQTSEPWSRKDFNKKILDATYKYQKIYGFQIGSGAHATYNNEADAFKHAFMQAYLSLRFNRTISKSLGDFHELETPKAPKRERNMDLWNNSIGREVANDIKNSLGKDIKYYSLDELNDIAAAKIMKIMKEGELITNPDDKREFKNIRFERLKDNERVLYRGEYDKFNLKDRERYKDIFLNQVIDNNWKLPTQLELNSKVLNGELIYVNSYKRADGTSVSGYYRRKLIQ
;
A
#
# COMPACT_ATOMS: atom_id res chain seq x y z
N MET A 1 -21.60 26.91 0.80
CA MET A 1 -20.92 25.70 0.27
C MET A 1 -19.73 26.17 -0.54
N GLN A 2 -18.51 25.99 -0.04
CA GLN A 2 -17.30 26.42 -0.74
C GLN A 2 -16.91 25.32 -1.72
N THR A 3 -17.13 25.55 -3.01
CA THR A 3 -16.70 24.67 -4.09
C THR A 3 -15.17 24.73 -4.16
N SER A 4 -14.48 23.74 -3.61
CA SER A 4 -13.02 23.68 -3.71
C SER A 4 -12.64 23.52 -5.19
N GLU A 5 -11.98 24.52 -5.76
CA GLU A 5 -11.41 24.39 -7.10
C GLU A 5 -10.46 23.18 -7.16
N PRO A 6 -10.49 22.40 -8.25
CA PRO A 6 -9.54 21.31 -8.45
C PRO A 6 -8.12 21.89 -8.52
N TRP A 7 -7.23 21.39 -7.66
CA TRP A 7 -5.82 21.81 -7.63
C TRP A 7 -5.17 21.59 -8.99
N SER A 8 -4.41 22.56 -9.49
CA SER A 8 -3.55 22.33 -10.65
C SER A 8 -2.46 21.30 -10.30
N ARG A 9 -2.02 20.51 -11.29
CA ARG A 9 -0.91 19.54 -11.15
C ARG A 9 0.35 20.19 -10.55
N LYS A 10 0.65 21.43 -10.96
CA LYS A 10 1.80 22.19 -10.49
C LYS A 10 1.71 22.53 -9.01
N ASP A 11 0.55 22.99 -8.56
CA ASP A 11 0.33 23.35 -7.16
C ASP A 11 0.37 22.10 -6.27
N PHE A 12 -0.19 20.99 -6.76
CA PHE A 12 -0.14 19.72 -6.04
C PHE A 12 1.29 19.21 -5.89
N ASN A 13 2.07 19.20 -6.97
CA ASN A 13 3.48 18.80 -6.91
C ASN A 13 4.28 19.68 -5.95
N LYS A 14 4.02 21.00 -5.96
CA LYS A 14 4.63 21.92 -5.01
C LYS A 14 4.24 21.57 -3.56
N LYS A 15 2.96 21.27 -3.29
CA LYS A 15 2.50 20.86 -1.95
C LYS A 15 3.22 19.59 -1.47
N ILE A 16 3.32 18.57 -2.31
CA ILE A 16 4.01 17.32 -1.97
C ILE A 16 5.50 17.55 -1.76
N LEU A 17 6.13 18.39 -2.58
CA LEU A 17 7.54 18.75 -2.42
C LEU A 17 7.79 19.55 -1.12
N ASP A 18 6.94 20.52 -0.81
CA ASP A 18 7.01 21.30 0.43
C ASP A 18 6.82 20.39 1.66
N ALA A 19 5.91 19.42 1.58
CA ALA A 19 5.74 18.39 2.62
C ALA A 19 6.98 17.50 2.75
N THR A 20 7.60 17.11 1.64
CA THR A 20 8.86 16.36 1.63
C THR A 20 9.95 17.13 2.39
N TYR A 21 10.11 18.43 2.12
CA TYR A 21 11.06 19.27 2.86
C TYR A 21 10.68 19.44 4.33
N LYS A 22 9.39 19.59 4.67
CA LYS A 22 8.92 19.64 6.07
C LYS A 22 9.38 18.39 6.81
N TYR A 23 9.09 17.20 6.29
CA TYR A 23 9.41 15.94 6.96
C TYR A 23 10.89 15.58 6.89
N GLN A 24 11.62 16.03 5.87
CA GLN A 24 13.07 15.91 5.82
C GLN A 24 13.71 16.62 7.03
N LYS A 25 13.25 17.84 7.38
CA LYS A 25 13.73 18.56 8.57
C LYS A 25 13.41 17.85 9.89
N ILE A 26 12.27 17.15 9.95
CA ILE A 26 11.83 16.44 11.16
C ILE A 26 12.58 15.12 11.35
N TYR A 27 12.79 14.37 10.26
CA TYR A 27 13.26 12.98 10.34
C TYR A 27 14.66 12.74 9.80
N GLY A 28 15.24 13.69 9.08
CA GLY A 28 16.65 13.68 8.67
C GLY A 28 17.01 12.67 7.57
N PHE A 29 16.07 12.26 6.71
CA PHE A 29 16.39 11.42 5.56
C PHE A 29 17.26 12.15 4.53
N GLN A 30 18.03 11.38 3.76
CA GLN A 30 18.97 11.88 2.77
C GLN A 30 18.24 12.63 1.66
N ILE A 31 18.75 13.81 1.36
CA ILE A 31 18.33 14.65 0.25
C ILE A 31 19.58 15.22 -0.44
N GLY A 32 19.53 15.33 -1.76
CA GLY A 32 20.59 15.96 -2.55
C GLY A 32 20.49 17.49 -2.55
N SER A 33 21.21 18.11 -3.48
CA SER A 33 21.25 19.57 -3.66
C SER A 33 20.74 20.01 -5.04
N GLY A 34 20.29 21.27 -5.15
CA GLY A 34 19.93 21.88 -6.44
C GLY A 34 18.60 21.38 -7.02
N ALA A 35 18.43 21.52 -8.34
CA ALA A 35 17.16 21.24 -9.04
C ALA A 35 16.71 19.77 -8.95
N HIS A 36 17.64 18.84 -8.70
CA HIS A 36 17.38 17.40 -8.56
C HIS A 36 17.58 16.89 -7.13
N ALA A 37 17.38 17.76 -6.12
CA ALA A 37 17.60 17.43 -4.72
C ALA A 37 16.84 16.18 -4.25
N THR A 38 15.67 15.89 -4.83
CA THR A 38 14.88 14.71 -4.45
C THR A 38 15.05 13.52 -5.40
N TYR A 39 15.91 13.56 -6.41
CA TYR A 39 15.92 12.52 -7.46
C TYR A 39 16.70 11.27 -7.02
N ASN A 40 16.07 10.09 -7.14
CA ASN A 40 16.69 8.78 -6.94
C ASN A 40 17.39 8.61 -5.58
N ASN A 41 16.82 9.19 -4.52
CA ASN A 41 17.32 9.11 -3.15
C ASN A 41 16.19 8.88 -2.14
N GLU A 42 16.49 8.91 -0.83
CA GLU A 42 15.50 8.73 0.22
C GLU A 42 14.37 9.77 0.16
N ALA A 43 14.67 11.02 -0.21
CA ALA A 43 13.66 12.04 -0.38
C ALA A 43 12.71 11.75 -1.56
N ASP A 44 13.19 11.15 -2.66
CA ASP A 44 12.30 10.67 -3.73
C ASP A 44 11.37 9.57 -3.20
N ALA A 45 11.95 8.59 -2.53
CA ALA A 45 11.22 7.45 -2.01
C ALA A 45 10.13 7.89 -1.03
N PHE A 46 10.47 8.81 -0.12
CA PHE A 46 9.50 9.44 0.78
C PHE A 46 8.43 10.18 0.00
N LYS A 47 8.81 11.05 -0.95
CA LYS A 47 7.89 11.87 -1.75
C LYS A 47 6.85 11.01 -2.47
N HIS A 48 7.28 9.91 -3.10
CA HIS A 48 6.40 8.96 -3.79
C HIS A 48 5.44 8.24 -2.83
N ALA A 49 5.96 7.69 -1.73
CA ALA A 49 5.12 7.05 -0.71
C ALA A 49 4.13 8.05 -0.07
N PHE A 50 4.60 9.24 0.30
CA PHE A 50 3.78 10.25 0.95
C PHE A 50 2.69 10.79 0.02
N MET A 51 3.01 11.05 -1.25
CA MET A 51 2.03 11.46 -2.26
C MET A 51 0.85 10.48 -2.34
N GLN A 52 1.15 9.19 -2.42
CA GLN A 52 0.12 8.15 -2.53
C GLN A 52 -0.67 7.97 -1.23
N ALA A 53 -0.03 8.12 -0.07
CA ALA A 53 -0.73 8.14 1.22
C ALA A 53 -1.69 9.34 1.31
N TYR A 54 -1.22 10.54 0.98
CA TYR A 54 -2.01 11.78 0.97
C TYR A 54 -3.24 11.65 0.08
N LEU A 55 -3.06 11.21 -1.17
CA LEU A 55 -4.17 11.04 -2.12
C LEU A 55 -5.19 10.03 -1.60
N SER A 56 -4.72 8.91 -1.06
CA SER A 56 -5.57 7.86 -0.51
C SER A 56 -6.32 8.31 0.74
N LEU A 57 -5.74 9.14 1.60
CA LEU A 57 -6.40 9.70 2.78
C LEU A 57 -7.40 10.80 2.43
N ARG A 58 -7.04 11.67 1.48
CA ARG A 58 -7.85 12.82 1.08
C ARG A 58 -9.08 12.44 0.26
N PHE A 59 -8.93 11.50 -0.67
CA PHE A 59 -10.00 11.16 -1.61
C PHE A 59 -10.65 9.82 -1.21
N ASN A 60 -11.94 9.86 -0.90
CA ASN A 60 -12.78 8.66 -0.92
C ASN A 60 -13.09 8.28 -2.38
N ARG A 61 -13.43 7.00 -2.64
CA ARG A 61 -13.60 6.38 -3.97
C ARG A 61 -14.44 7.18 -5.00
N THR A 62 -15.29 8.11 -4.58
CA THR A 62 -16.24 8.83 -5.44
C THR A 62 -15.61 9.95 -6.29
N ILE A 63 -14.33 10.32 -6.11
CA ILE A 63 -13.72 11.47 -6.81
C ILE A 63 -12.80 10.96 -7.94
N SER A 64 -13.39 10.48 -9.02
CA SER A 64 -12.68 9.95 -10.19
C SER A 64 -11.87 11.01 -10.96
N LYS A 65 -12.34 12.27 -11.01
CA LYS A 65 -11.69 13.35 -11.77
C LYS A 65 -10.29 13.69 -11.22
N SER A 66 -10.19 13.93 -9.92
CA SER A 66 -8.90 14.23 -9.27
C SER A 66 -7.94 13.02 -9.32
N LEU A 67 -8.44 11.80 -9.15
CA LEU A 67 -7.63 10.58 -9.27
C LEU A 67 -7.08 10.37 -10.69
N GLY A 68 -7.85 10.76 -11.72
CA GLY A 68 -7.41 10.76 -13.12
C GLY A 68 -6.29 11.78 -13.37
N ASP A 69 -6.49 13.04 -12.96
CA ASP A 69 -5.51 14.11 -13.13
C ASP A 69 -4.16 13.82 -12.41
N PHE A 70 -4.20 13.07 -11.31
CA PHE A 70 -3.01 12.68 -10.54
C PHE A 70 -2.37 11.35 -10.98
N HIS A 71 -3.09 10.44 -11.64
CA HIS A 71 -2.47 9.25 -12.24
C HIS A 71 -1.46 9.63 -13.34
N GLU A 72 -1.62 10.79 -13.97
CA GLU A 72 -0.64 11.34 -14.92
C GLU A 72 0.72 11.71 -14.29
N LEU A 73 0.83 11.69 -12.95
CA LEU A 73 2.10 11.90 -12.22
C LEU A 73 3.00 10.67 -12.24
N GLU A 74 2.48 9.49 -12.59
CA GLU A 74 3.32 8.32 -12.83
C GLU A 74 4.07 8.53 -14.15
N THR A 75 5.37 8.81 -14.07
CA THR A 75 6.21 9.18 -15.22
C THR A 75 6.29 8.03 -16.23
N PRO A 76 5.62 8.09 -17.40
CA PRO A 76 5.55 6.93 -18.30
C PRO A 76 6.87 6.63 -19.04
N LYS A 77 7.81 7.59 -19.02
CA LYS A 77 9.07 7.55 -19.79
C LYS A 77 10.33 7.31 -18.93
N ALA A 78 10.18 7.01 -17.64
CA ALA A 78 11.33 6.76 -16.77
C ALA A 78 12.02 5.42 -17.11
N PRO A 79 13.36 5.32 -16.91
CA PRO A 79 14.08 4.05 -16.98
C PRO A 79 13.40 2.96 -16.13
N LYS A 80 13.47 1.69 -16.56
CA LYS A 80 12.77 0.56 -15.92
C LYS A 80 13.01 0.49 -14.41
N ARG A 81 14.24 0.77 -13.97
CA ARG A 81 14.67 0.77 -12.57
C ARG A 81 14.10 1.92 -11.74
N GLU A 82 14.03 3.12 -12.30
CA GLU A 82 13.39 4.28 -11.64
C GLU A 82 11.89 4.05 -11.52
N ARG A 83 11.26 3.59 -12.61
CA ARG A 83 9.84 3.23 -12.60
C ARG A 83 9.52 2.15 -11.55
N ASN A 84 10.43 1.21 -11.35
CA ASN A 84 10.29 0.18 -10.33
C ASN A 84 10.28 0.75 -8.91
N MET A 85 11.24 1.63 -8.61
CA MET A 85 11.31 2.36 -7.34
C MET A 85 10.02 3.17 -7.09
N ASP A 86 9.60 3.96 -8.07
CA ASP A 86 8.40 4.80 -7.97
C ASP A 86 7.16 3.95 -7.68
N LEU A 87 6.95 2.89 -8.45
CA LEU A 87 5.79 2.01 -8.30
C LEU A 87 5.79 1.28 -6.94
N TRP A 88 6.96 0.82 -6.50
CA TRP A 88 7.14 0.18 -5.19
C TRP A 88 6.77 1.15 -4.07
N ASN A 89 7.38 2.33 -4.03
CA ASN A 89 7.15 3.33 -3.00
C ASN A 89 5.71 3.88 -3.05
N ASN A 90 5.16 4.04 -4.24
CA ASN A 90 3.77 4.41 -4.44
C ASN A 90 2.81 3.39 -3.78
N SER A 91 3.12 2.09 -3.90
CA SER A 91 2.33 1.05 -3.26
C SER A 91 2.39 1.14 -1.74
N ILE A 92 3.56 1.42 -1.18
CA ILE A 92 3.76 1.60 0.25
C ILE A 92 2.93 2.77 0.79
N GLY A 93 2.85 3.87 0.04
CA GLY A 93 1.98 4.99 0.38
C GLY A 93 0.51 4.61 0.55
N ARG A 94 -0.04 3.89 -0.43
CA ARG A 94 -1.45 3.41 -0.37
C ARG A 94 -1.69 2.50 0.82
N GLU A 95 -0.70 1.68 1.18
CA GLU A 95 -0.78 0.78 2.33
C GLU A 95 -0.85 1.54 3.64
N VAL A 96 0.02 2.54 3.80
CA VAL A 96 0.05 3.39 4.99
C VAL A 96 -1.30 4.08 5.18
N ALA A 97 -1.90 4.61 4.11
CA ALA A 97 -3.23 5.20 4.18
C ALA A 97 -4.31 4.20 4.60
N ASN A 98 -4.29 2.98 4.06
CA ASN A 98 -5.24 1.93 4.45
C ASN A 98 -5.05 1.49 5.89
N ASP A 99 -3.81 1.34 6.34
CA ASP A 99 -3.48 0.99 7.72
C ASP A 99 -3.98 2.06 8.70
N ILE A 100 -3.82 3.35 8.36
CA ILE A 100 -4.38 4.47 9.13
C ILE A 100 -5.91 4.39 9.17
N LYS A 101 -6.57 4.22 8.02
CA LYS A 101 -8.04 4.09 7.94
C LYS A 101 -8.57 2.93 8.76
N ASN A 102 -7.90 1.78 8.72
CA ASN A 102 -8.30 0.61 9.49
C ASN A 102 -8.05 0.79 10.99
N SER A 103 -6.90 1.36 11.37
CA SER A 103 -6.52 1.58 12.77
C SER A 103 -7.44 2.59 13.45
N LEU A 104 -7.81 3.67 12.76
CA LEU A 104 -8.70 4.71 13.28
C LEU A 104 -10.18 4.37 13.10
N GLY A 105 -10.53 3.54 12.11
CA GLY A 105 -11.90 3.13 11.85
C GLY A 105 -12.85 4.32 11.69
N LYS A 106 -13.88 4.37 12.55
CA LYS A 106 -14.86 5.47 12.55
C LYS A 106 -14.30 6.77 13.12
N ASP A 107 -13.23 6.70 13.91
CA ASP A 107 -12.66 7.85 14.59
C ASP A 107 -11.79 8.70 13.67
N ILE A 108 -11.47 8.20 12.47
CA ILE A 108 -10.73 8.97 11.45
C ILE A 108 -11.39 10.32 11.14
N LYS A 109 -12.72 10.44 11.30
CA LYS A 109 -13.47 11.69 11.09
C LYS A 109 -13.11 12.80 12.09
N TYR A 110 -12.47 12.46 13.20
CA TYR A 110 -12.02 13.42 14.22
C TYR A 110 -10.62 13.96 13.95
N TYR A 111 -9.91 13.43 12.95
CA TYR A 111 -8.59 13.89 12.56
C TYR A 111 -8.68 14.82 11.35
N SER A 112 -7.97 15.93 11.42
CA SER A 112 -7.70 16.78 10.26
C SER A 112 -6.78 16.04 9.27
N LEU A 113 -6.80 16.50 8.01
CA LEU A 113 -5.91 15.93 7.00
C LEU A 113 -4.43 16.14 7.35
N ASP A 114 -4.08 17.24 8.04
CA ASP A 114 -2.69 17.50 8.44
C ASP A 114 -2.23 16.54 9.55
N GLU A 115 -3.09 16.21 10.52
CA GLU A 115 -2.78 15.17 11.53
C GLU A 115 -2.63 13.79 10.87
N LEU A 116 -3.51 13.46 9.92
CA LEU A 116 -3.39 12.21 9.16
C LEU A 116 -2.11 12.15 8.33
N ASN A 117 -1.68 13.29 7.77
CA ASN A 117 -0.41 13.40 7.05
C ASN A 117 0.79 13.23 7.98
N ASP A 118 0.75 13.78 9.19
CA ASP A 118 1.83 13.60 10.18
C ASP A 118 1.92 12.13 10.62
N ILE A 119 0.79 11.45 10.82
CA ILE A 119 0.75 10.00 11.09
C ILE A 119 1.32 9.20 9.90
N ALA A 120 0.94 9.57 8.67
CA ALA A 120 1.42 8.91 7.46
C ALA A 120 2.94 9.08 7.30
N ALA A 121 3.45 10.29 7.48
CA ALA A 121 4.89 10.58 7.43
C ALA A 121 5.65 9.76 8.47
N ALA A 122 5.17 9.71 9.72
CA ALA A 122 5.79 8.91 10.79
C ALA A 122 5.86 7.42 10.42
N LYS A 123 4.78 6.85 9.88
CA LYS A 123 4.73 5.45 9.43
C LYS A 123 5.66 5.19 8.24
N ILE A 124 5.68 6.07 7.24
CA ILE A 124 6.58 5.96 6.08
C ILE A 124 8.04 6.02 6.54
N MET A 125 8.37 6.88 7.49
CA MET A 125 9.73 6.97 8.02
C MET A 125 10.15 5.73 8.79
N LYS A 126 9.25 5.10 9.54
CA LYS A 126 9.51 3.82 10.18
C LYS A 126 9.85 2.74 9.13
N ILE A 127 9.01 2.63 8.09
CA ILE A 127 9.19 1.69 6.97
C ILE A 127 10.52 1.97 6.23
N MET A 128 10.87 3.24 6.01
CA MET A 128 12.14 3.62 5.40
C MET A 128 13.33 3.16 6.25
N LYS A 129 13.30 3.38 7.57
CA LYS A 129 14.36 2.95 8.51
C LYS A 129 14.50 1.43 8.59
N GLU A 130 13.42 0.70 8.33
CA GLU A 130 13.40 -0.76 8.23
C GLU A 130 13.94 -1.27 6.88
N GLY A 131 14.26 -0.38 5.93
CA GLY A 131 14.80 -0.73 4.61
C GLY A 131 13.73 -1.14 3.58
N GLU A 132 12.47 -0.90 3.88
CA GLU A 132 11.34 -1.37 3.08
C GLU A 132 10.97 -0.41 1.93
N LEU A 133 11.37 0.86 1.99
CA LEU A 133 11.36 1.72 0.80
C LEU A 133 12.53 1.37 -0.13
N ILE A 134 12.32 1.53 -1.44
CA ILE A 134 13.42 1.53 -2.41
C ILE A 134 13.92 2.97 -2.52
N THR A 135 15.14 3.24 -2.08
CA THR A 135 15.70 4.60 -2.03
C THR A 135 16.72 4.87 -3.13
N ASN A 136 17.00 3.86 -3.97
CA ASN A 136 17.89 3.96 -5.12
C ASN A 136 17.39 3.02 -6.25
N PRO A 137 17.38 3.46 -7.52
CA PRO A 137 16.97 2.63 -8.66
C PRO A 137 17.76 1.33 -8.85
N ASP A 138 19.00 1.23 -8.34
CA ASP A 138 19.81 0.02 -8.44
C ASP A 138 19.39 -1.09 -7.46
N ASP A 139 18.36 -0.85 -6.66
CA ASP A 139 17.72 -1.89 -5.86
C ASP A 139 17.23 -3.05 -6.74
N LYS A 140 17.52 -4.27 -6.29
CA LYS A 140 17.26 -5.50 -7.03
C LYS A 140 15.82 -6.00 -6.88
N ARG A 141 15.04 -5.43 -5.94
CA ARG A 141 13.63 -5.78 -5.76
C ARG A 141 12.84 -5.35 -6.98
N GLU A 142 12.03 -6.25 -7.52
CA GLU A 142 11.20 -5.99 -8.70
C GLU A 142 9.73 -5.87 -8.30
N PHE A 143 9.11 -4.77 -8.69
CA PHE A 143 7.69 -4.51 -8.61
C PHE A 143 6.98 -5.21 -9.77
N LYS A 144 6.41 -6.39 -9.52
CA LYS A 144 5.82 -7.22 -10.58
C LYS A 144 4.33 -7.01 -10.74
N ASN A 145 3.61 -6.60 -9.68
CA ASN A 145 2.18 -6.33 -9.80
C ASN A 145 1.60 -5.42 -8.70
N ILE A 146 0.96 -4.31 -9.10
CA ILE A 146 0.24 -3.36 -8.23
C ILE A 146 -0.82 -4.06 -7.37
N ARG A 147 -1.41 -5.16 -7.86
CA ARG A 147 -2.58 -5.80 -7.25
C ARG A 147 -2.29 -6.72 -6.07
N PHE A 148 -1.06 -7.22 -5.88
CA PHE A 148 -0.89 -8.46 -5.10
C PHE A 148 0.26 -8.48 -4.08
N GLU A 149 1.22 -7.55 -4.11
CA GLU A 149 2.52 -7.75 -3.41
C GLU A 149 2.54 -7.53 -1.90
N ARG A 150 1.48 -7.00 -1.30
CA ARG A 150 1.44 -6.77 0.16
C ARG A 150 0.19 -7.35 0.83
N LEU A 151 -0.24 -8.49 0.34
CA LEU A 151 -1.23 -9.31 1.03
C LEU A 151 -0.64 -9.87 2.31
N LYS A 152 -1.12 -9.41 3.45
CA LYS A 152 -0.63 -9.89 4.74
C LYS A 152 -1.24 -11.27 5.01
N ASP A 153 -0.52 -12.10 5.76
CA ASP A 153 -1.05 -13.43 6.11
C ASP A 153 -2.34 -13.31 6.92
N ASN A 154 -2.48 -12.29 7.76
CA ASN A 154 -3.73 -12.02 8.49
C ASN A 154 -4.92 -11.62 7.59
N GLU A 155 -4.69 -11.32 6.31
CA GLU A 155 -5.75 -11.07 5.33
C GLU A 155 -6.20 -12.35 4.61
N ARG A 156 -5.52 -13.47 4.85
CA ARG A 156 -5.87 -14.76 4.25
C ARG A 156 -7.26 -15.23 4.68
N VAL A 157 -7.93 -15.89 3.76
CA VAL A 157 -9.11 -16.69 4.05
C VAL A 157 -8.82 -18.11 3.63
N LEU A 158 -8.66 -19.01 4.60
CA LEU A 158 -8.37 -20.41 4.35
C LEU A 158 -9.68 -21.17 4.16
N TYR A 159 -9.71 -22.14 3.24
CA TYR A 159 -10.81 -23.11 3.18
C TYR A 159 -10.36 -24.47 3.71
N ARG A 160 -11.33 -25.31 4.12
CA ARG A 160 -11.05 -26.59 4.79
C ARG A 160 -10.01 -27.46 4.06
N GLY A 161 -10.17 -27.64 2.75
CA GLY A 161 -9.28 -28.48 1.94
C GLY A 161 -7.92 -27.88 1.57
N GLU A 162 -7.66 -26.61 1.93
CA GLU A 162 -6.38 -25.93 1.67
C GLU A 162 -5.36 -26.26 2.76
N TYR A 163 -5.78 -26.08 4.02
CA TYR A 163 -4.90 -26.26 5.19
C TYR A 163 -4.40 -27.70 5.31
N ASP A 164 -5.23 -28.68 4.96
CA ASP A 164 -4.86 -30.10 4.98
C ASP A 164 -3.70 -30.41 4.02
N LYS A 165 -3.55 -29.63 2.94
CA LYS A 165 -2.51 -29.79 1.91
C LYS A 165 -1.23 -29.02 2.22
N PHE A 166 -1.21 -28.20 3.27
CA PHE A 166 -0.01 -27.46 3.66
C PHE A 166 1.09 -28.39 4.18
N ASN A 167 2.33 -28.10 3.79
CA ASN A 167 3.52 -28.67 4.43
C ASN A 167 3.66 -28.13 5.86
N LEU A 168 4.59 -28.71 6.64
CA LEU A 168 4.78 -28.34 8.04
C LEU A 168 5.08 -26.85 8.26
N LYS A 169 5.89 -26.24 7.38
CA LYS A 169 6.25 -24.82 7.47
C LYS A 169 5.04 -23.92 7.26
N ASP A 170 4.23 -24.22 6.25
CA ASP A 170 3.03 -23.44 5.92
C ASP A 170 1.92 -23.64 6.96
N ARG A 171 1.79 -24.85 7.53
CA ARG A 171 0.88 -25.08 8.66
C ARG A 171 1.24 -24.20 9.85
N GLU A 172 2.51 -24.15 10.24
CA GLU A 172 2.93 -23.33 11.37
C GLU A 172 2.72 -21.83 11.12
N ARG A 173 3.08 -21.37 9.91
CA ARG A 173 2.86 -19.99 9.48
C ARG A 173 1.39 -19.56 9.53
N TYR A 174 0.46 -20.44 9.15
CA TYR A 174 -0.96 -20.13 9.01
C TYR A 174 -1.83 -20.62 10.17
N LYS A 175 -1.24 -21.22 11.20
CA LYS A 175 -1.94 -21.85 12.32
C LYS A 175 -2.88 -20.89 13.05
N ASP A 176 -2.41 -19.71 13.42
CA ASP A 176 -3.21 -18.73 14.17
C ASP A 176 -4.37 -18.19 13.32
N ILE A 177 -4.11 -17.96 12.04
CA ILE A 177 -5.14 -17.53 11.09
C ILE A 177 -6.21 -18.61 10.93
N PHE A 178 -5.80 -19.87 10.79
CA PHE A 178 -6.70 -21.01 10.71
C PHE A 178 -7.57 -21.11 11.96
N LEU A 179 -6.96 -21.11 13.15
CA LEU A 179 -7.66 -21.25 14.43
C LEU A 179 -8.65 -20.10 14.65
N ASN A 180 -8.21 -18.85 14.45
CA ASN A 180 -9.07 -17.68 14.58
C ASN A 180 -10.26 -17.76 13.61
N GLN A 181 -10.02 -18.15 12.35
CA GLN A 181 -11.09 -18.26 11.37
C GLN A 181 -12.10 -19.38 11.72
N VAL A 182 -11.65 -20.49 12.28
CA VAL A 182 -12.53 -21.57 12.75
C VAL A 182 -13.39 -21.07 13.92
N ILE A 183 -12.79 -20.41 14.90
CA ILE A 183 -13.48 -19.86 16.08
C ILE A 183 -14.53 -18.83 15.66
N ASP A 184 -14.13 -17.86 14.82
CA ASP A 184 -14.99 -16.76 14.36
C ASP A 184 -16.19 -17.25 13.52
N ASN A 185 -16.11 -18.44 12.91
CA ASN A 185 -17.15 -19.00 12.07
C ASN A 185 -17.85 -20.22 12.72
N ASN A 186 -18.02 -20.22 14.05
CA ASN A 186 -18.71 -21.30 14.78
C ASN A 186 -18.17 -22.71 14.42
N TRP A 187 -16.85 -22.84 14.42
CA TRP A 187 -16.14 -24.08 14.09
C TRP A 187 -16.33 -24.58 12.65
N LYS A 188 -16.72 -23.70 11.73
CA LYS A 188 -16.90 -24.03 10.30
C LYS A 188 -16.02 -23.16 9.41
N LEU A 189 -15.10 -23.80 8.68
CA LEU A 189 -14.40 -23.12 7.60
C LEU A 189 -15.27 -23.08 6.33
N PRO A 190 -15.15 -22.01 5.53
CA PRO A 190 -15.80 -21.94 4.23
C PRO A 190 -15.25 -23.02 3.30
N THR A 191 -16.07 -23.44 2.35
CA THR A 191 -15.72 -24.27 1.21
C THR A 191 -15.06 -23.41 0.12
N GLN A 192 -14.34 -24.07 -0.79
CA GLN A 192 -13.75 -23.37 -1.94
C GLN A 192 -14.83 -22.72 -2.83
N LEU A 193 -16.00 -23.35 -2.94
CA LEU A 193 -17.13 -22.82 -3.71
C LEU A 193 -17.64 -21.50 -3.13
N GLU A 194 -17.81 -21.43 -1.80
CA GLU A 194 -18.23 -20.20 -1.12
C GLU A 194 -17.21 -19.07 -1.29
N LEU A 195 -15.91 -19.38 -1.20
CA LEU A 195 -14.87 -18.38 -1.44
C LEU A 195 -14.85 -17.90 -2.90
N ASN A 196 -15.08 -18.79 -3.87
CA ASN A 196 -15.20 -18.41 -5.28
C ASN A 196 -16.39 -17.47 -5.52
N SER A 197 -17.56 -17.76 -4.94
CA SER A 197 -18.71 -16.85 -5.00
C SER A 197 -18.41 -15.48 -4.41
N LYS A 198 -17.67 -15.44 -3.29
CA LYS A 198 -17.22 -14.17 -2.68
C LYS A 198 -16.21 -13.41 -3.54
N VAL A 199 -15.39 -14.10 -4.33
CA VAL A 199 -14.51 -13.45 -5.32
C VAL A 199 -15.34 -12.86 -6.47
N LEU A 200 -16.32 -13.60 -7.00
CA LEU A 200 -17.21 -13.12 -8.06
C LEU A 200 -17.98 -11.86 -7.64
N ASN A 201 -18.42 -11.81 -6.37
CA ASN A 201 -19.15 -10.67 -5.81
C ASN A 201 -18.23 -9.54 -5.30
N GLY A 202 -16.91 -9.66 -5.49
CA GLY A 202 -15.92 -8.63 -5.10
C GLY A 202 -15.73 -8.46 -3.58
N GLU A 203 -16.15 -9.45 -2.78
CA GLU A 203 -15.90 -9.49 -1.33
C GLU A 203 -14.47 -9.97 -1.02
N LEU A 204 -13.94 -10.87 -1.84
CA LEU A 204 -12.59 -11.41 -1.74
C LEU A 204 -11.84 -11.21 -3.06
N ILE A 205 -10.53 -11.44 -3.00
CA ILE A 205 -9.72 -11.65 -4.19
C ILE A 205 -9.10 -13.04 -4.15
N TYR A 206 -8.98 -13.66 -5.32
CA TYR A 206 -8.16 -14.84 -5.50
C TYR A 206 -6.84 -14.46 -6.16
N VAL A 207 -5.76 -15.01 -5.64
CA VAL A 207 -4.40 -14.72 -6.11
C VAL A 207 -3.75 -16.00 -6.57
N ASN A 208 -3.41 -16.04 -7.86
CA ASN A 208 -2.59 -17.11 -8.43
C ASN A 208 -1.20 -17.10 -7.79
N SER A 209 -0.58 -18.28 -7.69
CA SER A 209 0.70 -18.41 -7.00
C SER A 209 1.78 -17.52 -7.61
N TYR A 210 2.45 -16.75 -6.75
CA TYR A 210 3.66 -16.02 -7.09
C TYR A 210 4.63 -16.04 -5.91
N LYS A 211 5.90 -15.72 -6.19
CA LYS A 211 6.97 -15.67 -5.19
C LYS A 211 7.41 -14.23 -5.00
N ARG A 212 7.40 -13.76 -3.74
CA ARG A 212 7.94 -12.46 -3.33
C ARG A 212 9.46 -12.44 -3.41
N ALA A 213 10.03 -11.23 -3.35
CA ALA A 213 11.47 -11.01 -3.37
C ALA A 213 12.21 -11.64 -2.17
N ASP A 214 11.56 -11.73 -1.01
CA ASP A 214 12.04 -12.44 0.20
C ASP A 214 11.95 -13.98 0.09
N GLY A 215 11.49 -14.49 -1.06
CA GLY A 215 11.28 -15.91 -1.31
C GLY A 215 9.94 -16.46 -0.80
N THR A 216 9.11 -15.63 -0.17
CA THR A 216 7.79 -16.01 0.35
C THR A 216 6.82 -16.30 -0.79
N SER A 217 6.25 -17.50 -0.81
CA SER A 217 5.16 -17.87 -1.72
C SER A 217 3.83 -17.26 -1.24
N VAL A 218 3.05 -16.75 -2.19
CA VAL A 218 1.74 -16.12 -1.96
C VAL A 218 0.74 -16.68 -2.95
N SER A 219 -0.40 -17.16 -2.46
CA SER A 219 -1.46 -17.74 -3.28
C SER A 219 -2.75 -17.87 -2.48
N GLY A 220 -3.91 -17.90 -3.14
CA GLY A 220 -5.22 -18.23 -2.56
C GLY A 220 -6.08 -17.00 -2.27
N TYR A 221 -7.00 -17.11 -1.31
CA TYR A 221 -8.02 -16.09 -1.05
C TYR A 221 -7.58 -15.05 -0.01
N TYR A 222 -7.95 -13.80 -0.23
CA TYR A 222 -7.66 -12.69 0.67
C TYR A 222 -8.84 -11.74 0.83
N ARG A 223 -9.02 -11.20 2.04
CA ARG A 223 -10.06 -10.22 2.43
C ARG A 223 -9.87 -8.83 1.83
N ARG A 224 -8.80 -8.62 1.05
CA ARG A 224 -8.48 -7.34 0.43
C ARG A 224 -9.33 -7.17 -0.82
N LYS A 225 -10.31 -6.26 -0.81
CA LYS A 225 -10.98 -5.85 -2.05
C LYS A 225 -9.94 -5.29 -3.01
N LEU A 226 -10.02 -5.66 -4.30
CA LEU A 226 -9.30 -4.92 -5.33
C LEU A 226 -9.67 -3.44 -5.14
N ILE A 227 -8.65 -2.59 -5.06
CA ILE A 227 -8.84 -1.18 -5.37
C ILE A 227 -9.15 -1.18 -6.87
N GLN A 228 -10.45 -1.23 -7.18
CA GLN A 228 -10.96 -0.82 -8.48
C GLN A 228 -10.95 0.70 -8.52
#